data_AF-A0A2Z5BLV8-F1
#
_entry.id   AF-A0A2Z5BLV8-F1
#
_cell.length_a   1.000
_cell.length_b   1.000
_cell.length_c   1.000
_cell.angle_alpha   90.00
_cell.angle_beta   90.00
_cell.angle_gamma   90.00
#
_symmetry.space_group_name_H-M   'P 1'
#
loop_
_entity.id
_entity.type
_entity.pdbx_description
1 polymer ?
#
loop_
_entity_poly.entity_id
_entity_poly.type
_entity_poly.pdbx_seq_one_letter_code
_entity_poly.pdbx_strand_id
1 'polypeptide(L)'
;MDRHPVETARRRRIEAAIRIIDLTVYAAVLAGGVYALVSTPATIVDELQGFEWLIGLWASLLLAGGGVGFVGRLSRYWFVEVPATVAAFFGIFIYFVVLGRYAFSSVTAAVAAALVLVAMCTMARRWAELQIFATDPDAHDFRHRVADALRRRTTNFVNRHR
;
A
#
# COMPACT_ATOMS: atom_id res chain seq x y z
N MET A 1 -5.28 28.22 21.83
CA MET A 1 -5.99 26.93 21.74
C MET A 1 -5.11 25.86 22.35
N ASP A 2 -5.29 25.60 23.64
CA ASP A 2 -4.56 24.56 24.36
C ASP A 2 -5.09 23.18 23.95
N ARG A 3 -4.44 22.56 22.95
CA ARG A 3 -4.66 21.15 22.65
C ARG A 3 -3.99 20.34 23.75
N HIS A 4 -4.77 19.85 24.70
CA HIS A 4 -4.32 18.85 25.66
C HIS A 4 -3.59 17.73 24.92
N PRO A 5 -2.33 17.42 25.27
CA PRO A 5 -1.60 16.35 24.63
C PRO A 5 -2.37 15.04 24.86
N VAL A 6 -2.72 14.36 23.77
CA VAL A 6 -3.35 13.03 23.84
C VAL A 6 -2.48 12.14 24.72
N GLU A 7 -3.10 11.51 25.70
CA GLU A 7 -2.44 10.63 26.65
C GLU A 7 -1.55 9.61 25.92
N THR A 8 -0.28 9.48 26.34
CA THR A 8 0.76 8.75 25.60
C THR A 8 0.37 7.28 25.34
N ALA A 9 -0.39 6.67 26.25
CA ALA A 9 -0.92 5.32 26.11
C ALA A 9 -1.97 5.22 24.98
N ARG A 10 -2.90 6.18 24.88
CA ARG A 10 -3.91 6.22 23.81
C ARG A 10 -3.26 6.41 22.45
N ARG A 11 -2.24 7.27 22.35
CA ARG A 11 -1.45 7.46 21.12
C ARG A 11 -0.79 6.15 20.65
N ARG A 12 -0.14 5.41 21.55
CA ARG A 12 0.51 4.12 21.23
C ARG A 12 -0.47 3.06 20.75
N ARG A 13 -1.68 2.99 21.34
CA ARG A 13 -2.71 2.04 20.90
C ARG A 13 -3.22 2.34 19.50
N ILE A 14 -3.50 3.61 19.20
CA ILE A 14 -3.92 4.03 17.86
C ILE A 14 -2.81 3.75 16.84
N GLU A 15 -1.55 4.01 17.19
CA GLU A 15 -0.40 3.72 16.34
C GLU A 15 -0.30 2.22 16.01
N ALA A 16 -0.47 1.35 17.00
CA ALA A 16 -0.47 -0.09 16.80
C ALA A 16 -1.64 -0.53 15.91
N ALA A 17 -2.84 0.03 16.12
CA ALA A 17 -4.01 -0.29 15.30
C ALA A 17 -3.82 0.09 13.82
N ILE A 18 -3.35 1.32 13.54
CA ILE A 18 -3.05 1.78 12.17
C ILE A 18 -2.02 0.85 11.52
N ARG A 19 -0.98 0.47 12.26
CA ARG A 19 0.06 -0.44 11.75
C ARG A 19 -0.49 -1.82 11.41
N ILE A 20 -1.37 -2.37 12.25
CA ILE A 20 -2.01 -3.66 11.98
C ILE A 20 -2.87 -3.56 10.73
N ILE A 21 -3.66 -2.49 10.58
CA ILE A 21 -4.47 -2.26 9.37
C ILE A 21 -3.57 -2.25 8.13
N ASP A 22 -2.48 -1.47 8.15
CA ASP A 22 -1.57 -1.38 7.00
C ASP A 22 -0.96 -2.75 6.65
N LEU A 23 -0.51 -3.51 7.66
CA LEU A 23 0.04 -4.86 7.46
C LEU A 23 -1.01 -5.81 6.87
N THR A 24 -2.25 -5.77 7.36
CA THR A 24 -3.35 -6.57 6.83
C THR A 24 -3.64 -6.21 5.37
N VAL A 25 -3.62 -4.92 5.02
CA VAL A 25 -3.84 -4.50 3.63
C VAL A 25 -2.70 -5.01 2.74
N TYR A 26 -1.44 -4.84 3.13
CA TYR A 26 -0.31 -5.41 2.36
C TYR A 26 -0.42 -6.93 2.20
N ALA A 27 -0.84 -7.65 3.24
CA ALA A 27 -1.07 -9.09 3.17
C ALA A 27 -2.22 -9.45 2.21
N ALA A 28 -3.30 -8.68 2.20
CA ALA A 28 -4.42 -8.85 1.27
C ALA A 28 -3.99 -8.60 -0.18
N VAL A 29 -3.16 -7.57 -0.42
CA VAL A 29 -2.56 -7.27 -1.74
C VAL A 29 -1.68 -8.43 -2.21
N LEU A 30 -0.84 -8.95 -1.32
CA LEU A 30 0.00 -10.12 -1.61
C LEU A 30 -0.87 -11.34 -1.97
N ALA A 31 -1.91 -11.62 -1.20
CA ALA A 31 -2.85 -12.71 -1.49
C ALA A 31 -3.54 -12.53 -2.83
N GLY A 32 -3.94 -11.31 -3.19
CA GLY A 32 -4.46 -10.97 -4.51
C GLY A 32 -3.46 -11.26 -5.64
N GLY A 33 -2.17 -10.97 -5.43
CA GLY A 33 -1.11 -11.29 -6.38
C GLY A 33 -0.89 -12.79 -6.56
N VAL A 34 -0.96 -13.57 -5.48
CA VAL A 34 -0.91 -15.04 -5.55
C VAL A 34 -2.10 -15.56 -6.34
N TYR A 35 -3.31 -15.06 -6.04
CA TYR A 35 -4.53 -15.45 -6.73
C TYR A 35 -4.46 -15.12 -8.24
N ALA A 36 -3.90 -13.97 -8.61
CA ALA A 36 -3.67 -13.59 -9.99
C ALA A 36 -2.76 -14.59 -10.73
N LEU A 37 -1.73 -15.13 -10.08
CA LEU A 37 -0.87 -16.13 -10.73
C LEU A 37 -1.54 -17.49 -10.89
N VAL A 38 -2.31 -17.94 -9.90
CA VAL A 38 -2.83 -19.31 -9.86
C VAL A 38 -4.23 -19.48 -10.45
N SER A 39 -5.02 -18.39 -10.51
CA SER A 39 -6.46 -18.47 -10.78
C SER A 39 -7.00 -17.21 -11.46
N THR A 40 -6.34 -16.74 -12.52
CA THR A 40 -6.91 -15.71 -13.39
C THR A 40 -8.06 -16.29 -14.23
N PRO A 41 -9.28 -15.74 -14.17
CA PRO A 41 -10.41 -16.19 -14.99
C PRO A 41 -10.13 -16.18 -16.49
N ALA A 42 -10.62 -17.20 -17.20
CA ALA A 42 -10.48 -17.33 -18.66
C ALA A 42 -10.98 -16.09 -19.40
N THR A 43 -12.06 -15.46 -18.91
CA THR A 43 -12.59 -14.22 -19.50
C THR A 43 -11.59 -13.07 -19.54
N ILE A 44 -10.67 -12.98 -18.58
CA ILE A 44 -9.62 -11.94 -18.58
C ILE A 44 -8.50 -12.33 -19.56
N VAL A 45 -8.14 -13.62 -19.59
CA VAL A 45 -7.14 -14.15 -20.53
C VAL A 45 -7.61 -13.94 -21.97
N ASP A 46 -8.87 -14.26 -22.24
CA ASP A 46 -9.52 -14.12 -23.54
C ASP A 46 -9.67 -12.67 -23.98
N GLU A 47 -9.83 -11.72 -23.05
CA GLU A 47 -9.87 -10.29 -23.38
C GLU A 47 -8.46 -9.74 -23.72
N LEU A 48 -7.41 -10.37 -23.17
CA LEU A 48 -6.03 -9.94 -23.32
C LEU A 48 -5.32 -10.54 -24.54
N GLN A 49 -6.02 -11.17 -25.49
CA GLN A 49 -5.46 -11.94 -26.63
C GLN A 49 -4.10 -11.43 -27.13
N GLY A 50 -3.03 -12.18 -26.87
CA GLY A 50 -1.66 -11.85 -27.27
C GLY A 50 -0.85 -10.99 -26.28
N PHE A 51 -1.44 -10.55 -25.18
CA PHE A 51 -0.84 -9.72 -24.14
C PHE A 51 -0.92 -10.35 -22.74
N GLU A 52 -0.96 -11.68 -22.64
CA GLU A 52 -1.03 -12.43 -21.36
C GLU A 52 0.11 -12.09 -20.38
N TRP A 53 1.25 -11.61 -20.89
CA TRP A 53 2.37 -11.12 -20.06
C TRP A 53 1.95 -9.97 -19.13
N LEU A 54 0.89 -9.22 -19.46
CA LEU A 54 0.30 -8.19 -18.59
C LEU A 54 -0.26 -8.78 -17.29
N ILE A 55 -0.73 -10.03 -17.30
CA ILE A 55 -1.16 -10.74 -16.09
C ILE A 55 0.05 -10.98 -15.18
N GLY A 56 1.17 -11.40 -15.75
CA GLY A 56 2.43 -11.58 -15.02
C GLY A 56 2.96 -10.26 -14.43
N LEU A 57 2.92 -9.17 -15.20
CA LEU A 57 3.28 -7.84 -14.72
C LEU A 57 2.36 -7.40 -13.58
N TRP A 58 1.05 -7.50 -13.76
CA TRP A 58 0.07 -7.14 -12.74
C TRP A 58 0.23 -7.96 -11.46
N ALA A 59 0.39 -9.27 -11.56
CA ALA A 59 0.66 -10.14 -10.42
C ALA A 59 1.97 -9.77 -9.74
N SER A 60 3.03 -9.44 -10.49
CA SER A 60 4.31 -9.00 -9.92
C SER A 60 4.18 -7.70 -9.14
N LEU A 61 3.35 -6.74 -9.59
CA LEU A 61 3.07 -5.50 -8.86
C LEU A 61 2.38 -5.78 -7.52
N LEU A 62 1.40 -6.70 -7.52
CA LEU A 62 0.71 -7.11 -6.30
C LEU A 62 1.62 -7.90 -5.34
N LEU A 63 2.43 -8.83 -5.86
CA LEU A 63 3.33 -9.65 -5.06
C LEU A 63 4.49 -8.83 -4.49
N ALA A 64 5.15 -8.02 -5.32
CA ALA A 64 6.21 -7.15 -4.87
C ALA A 64 5.64 -6.06 -3.95
N GLY A 65 4.56 -5.37 -4.35
CA GLY A 65 3.96 -4.32 -3.55
C GLY A 65 3.43 -4.82 -2.20
N GLY A 66 2.71 -5.94 -2.20
CA GLY A 66 2.18 -6.57 -0.99
C GLY A 66 3.27 -7.17 -0.11
N GLY A 67 4.16 -8.00 -0.67
CA GLY A 67 5.20 -8.69 0.08
C GLY A 67 6.30 -7.76 0.58
N VAL A 68 6.89 -6.97 -0.33
CA VAL A 68 7.95 -6.01 0.03
C VAL A 68 7.37 -4.89 0.91
N GLY A 69 6.13 -4.46 0.67
CA GLY A 69 5.44 -3.48 1.50
C GLY A 69 5.15 -4.00 2.90
N PHE A 70 4.71 -5.25 3.03
CA PHE A 70 4.51 -5.91 4.32
C PHE A 70 5.82 -5.97 5.12
N VAL A 71 6.89 -6.45 4.50
CA VAL A 71 8.21 -6.54 5.15
C VAL A 71 8.73 -5.14 5.49
N GLY A 72 8.60 -4.17 4.59
CA GLY A 72 8.96 -2.76 4.81
C GLY A 72 8.23 -2.17 6.01
N ARG A 73 6.92 -2.41 6.14
CA ARG A 73 6.09 -1.94 7.25
C ARG A 73 6.39 -2.68 8.57
N LEU A 74 6.69 -3.97 8.51
CA LEU A 74 7.04 -4.79 9.67
C LEU A 74 8.43 -4.40 10.23
N SER A 75 9.39 -4.15 9.36
CA SER A 75 10.74 -3.72 9.70
C SER A 75 10.87 -2.21 9.94
N ARG A 76 9.89 -1.43 9.45
CA ARG A 76 9.85 0.03 9.43
C ARG A 76 10.91 0.66 8.52
N TYR A 77 11.40 -0.05 7.50
CA TYR A 77 12.37 0.52 6.54
C TYR A 77 11.67 1.39 5.49
N TRP A 78 11.84 2.71 5.61
CA TRP A 78 11.16 3.70 4.76
C TRP A 78 11.47 3.53 3.27
N PHE A 79 12.75 3.36 2.92
CA PHE A 79 13.20 3.21 1.54
C PHE A 79 12.57 2.02 0.79
N VAL A 80 12.25 0.94 1.52
CA VAL A 80 11.62 -0.26 0.97
C VAL A 80 10.12 -0.08 0.85
N GLU A 81 9.52 0.56 1.86
CA GLU A 81 8.07 0.73 1.94
C GLU A 81 7.52 1.68 0.86
N VAL A 82 8.24 2.76 0.51
CA VAL A 82 7.76 3.74 -0.48
C VAL A 82 7.53 3.14 -1.87
N PRO A 83 8.53 2.54 -2.55
CA PRO A 83 8.33 1.95 -3.88
C PRO A 83 7.34 0.78 -3.83
N ALA A 84 7.34 0.00 -2.74
CA ALA A 84 6.38 -1.09 -2.57
C ALA A 84 4.94 -0.61 -2.44
N THR A 85 4.71 0.51 -1.73
CA THR A 85 3.37 1.12 -1.63
C THR A 85 2.88 1.61 -2.98
N VAL A 86 3.76 2.20 -3.80
CA VAL A 86 3.41 2.61 -5.17
C VAL A 86 3.05 1.40 -6.03
N ALA A 87 3.87 0.34 -5.99
CA ALA A 87 3.59 -0.91 -6.72
C ALA A 87 2.27 -1.56 -6.27
N ALA A 88 2.02 -1.62 -4.95
CA ALA A 88 0.78 -2.13 -4.39
C ALA A 88 -0.43 -1.31 -4.87
N PHE A 89 -0.32 0.02 -4.84
CA PHE A 89 -1.38 0.92 -5.28
C PHE A 89 -1.75 0.68 -6.75
N PHE A 90 -0.78 0.61 -7.65
CA PHE A 90 -1.04 0.34 -9.06
C PHE A 90 -1.59 -1.08 -9.30
N GLY A 91 -1.06 -2.08 -8.59
CA GLY A 91 -1.58 -3.44 -8.68
C GLY A 91 -3.06 -3.53 -8.25
N ILE A 92 -3.42 -2.87 -7.14
CA ILE A 92 -4.82 -2.80 -6.66
C ILE A 92 -5.68 -2.00 -7.64
N PHE A 93 -5.17 -0.90 -8.19
CA PHE A 93 -5.92 -0.07 -9.14
C PHE A 93 -6.33 -0.85 -10.39
N ILE A 94 -5.41 -1.62 -10.98
CA ILE A 94 -5.73 -2.51 -12.11
C ILE A 94 -6.83 -3.49 -11.69
N TYR A 95 -6.72 -4.09 -10.50
CA TYR A 95 -7.71 -5.03 -10.01
C TYR A 95 -9.08 -4.38 -9.79
N PHE A 96 -9.12 -3.14 -9.30
CA PHE A 96 -10.34 -2.36 -9.15
C PHE A 96 -11.00 -2.07 -10.50
N VAL A 97 -10.23 -1.72 -11.53
CA VAL A 97 -10.76 -1.48 -12.89
C VAL A 97 -11.38 -2.76 -13.47
N VAL A 98 -10.67 -3.89 -13.35
CA VAL A 98 -11.15 -5.19 -13.85
C VAL A 98 -12.42 -5.63 -13.13
N LEU A 99 -12.41 -5.59 -11.79
CA LEU A 99 -13.55 -6.00 -10.98
C LEU A 99 -14.72 -5.02 -11.06
N GLY A 100 -14.43 -3.72 -11.25
CA GLY A 100 -15.40 -2.65 -11.40
C GLY A 100 -16.37 -2.87 -12.55
N ARG A 101 -15.90 -3.47 -13.66
CA ARG A 101 -16.75 -3.89 -14.79
C ARG A 101 -17.87 -4.84 -14.35
N TYR A 102 -17.62 -5.65 -13.33
CA TYR A 102 -18.55 -6.65 -12.82
C TYR A 102 -19.19 -6.26 -11.48
N ALA A 103 -18.90 -5.08 -10.93
CA ALA A 103 -19.31 -4.70 -9.58
C ALA A 103 -20.83 -4.78 -9.36
N PHE A 104 -21.64 -4.52 -10.39
CA PHE A 104 -23.10 -4.58 -10.31
C PHE A 104 -23.72 -5.88 -10.84
N SER A 105 -22.89 -6.88 -11.18
CA SER A 105 -23.37 -8.19 -11.67
C SER A 105 -23.90 -9.08 -10.56
N SER A 106 -23.39 -8.92 -9.33
CA SER A 106 -23.81 -9.68 -8.15
C SER A 106 -23.44 -8.94 -6.87
N VAL A 107 -24.12 -9.26 -5.77
CA VAL A 107 -23.80 -8.71 -4.43
C VAL A 107 -22.36 -9.03 -4.04
N THR A 108 -21.89 -10.25 -4.33
CA THR A 108 -20.52 -10.67 -4.03
C THR A 108 -19.49 -9.82 -4.78
N ALA A 109 -19.71 -9.54 -6.07
CA ALA A 109 -18.83 -8.68 -6.85
C ALA A 109 -18.83 -7.23 -6.34
N ALA A 110 -20.00 -6.71 -5.94
CA ALA A 110 -20.12 -5.37 -5.34
C ALA A 110 -19.32 -5.25 -4.04
N VAL A 111 -19.45 -6.25 -3.15
CA VAL A 111 -18.70 -6.30 -1.88
C VAL A 111 -17.21 -6.42 -2.15
N ALA A 112 -16.79 -7.28 -3.07
CA ALA A 112 -15.38 -7.43 -3.43
C ALA A 112 -14.80 -6.12 -3.99
N ALA A 113 -15.51 -5.44 -4.89
CA ALA A 113 -15.10 -4.16 -5.44
C ALA A 113 -14.99 -3.08 -4.35
N ALA A 114 -15.93 -3.04 -3.40
CA ALA A 114 -15.88 -2.12 -2.27
C ALA A 114 -14.67 -2.39 -1.34
N LEU A 115 -14.36 -3.65 -1.06
CA LEU A 115 -13.19 -4.02 -0.26
C LEU A 115 -11.87 -3.64 -0.97
N VAL A 116 -11.77 -3.87 -2.28
CA VAL A 116 -10.63 -3.45 -3.10
C VAL A 116 -10.49 -1.93 -3.09
N LEU A 117 -11.59 -1.19 -3.19
CA LEU A 117 -11.59 0.28 -3.10
C LEU A 117 -11.10 0.76 -1.72
N VAL A 118 -11.53 0.13 -0.63
CA VAL A 118 -11.05 0.44 0.72
C VAL A 118 -9.55 0.15 0.85
N ALA A 119 -9.07 -0.97 0.32
CA ALA A 119 -7.64 -1.30 0.26
C ALA A 119 -6.85 -0.25 -0.55
N MET A 120 -7.41 0.23 -1.66
CA MET A 120 -6.80 1.28 -2.47
C MET A 120 -6.72 2.62 -1.70
N CYS A 121 -7.80 3.04 -1.05
CA CYS A 121 -7.81 4.28 -0.25
C CYS A 121 -6.84 4.23 0.94
N THR A 122 -6.71 3.06 1.59
CA THR A 122 -5.76 2.89 2.69
C THR A 122 -4.30 2.94 2.20
N MET A 123 -4.00 2.38 1.02
CA MET A 123 -2.69 2.52 0.38
C MET A 123 -2.41 3.97 -0.06
N ALA A 124 -3.40 4.68 -0.60
CA ALA A 124 -3.28 6.10 -0.95
C ALA A 124 -2.97 6.95 0.28
N ARG A 125 -3.71 6.74 1.39
CA ARG A 125 -3.42 7.39 2.68
C ARG A 125 -1.98 7.11 3.10
N ARG A 126 -1.55 5.84 3.02
CA ARG A 126 -0.20 5.45 3.46
C ARG A 126 0.89 6.09 2.62
N TRP A 127 0.70 6.15 1.30
CA TRP A 127 1.60 6.85 0.39
C TRP A 127 1.71 8.34 0.76
N ALA A 128 0.58 9.01 1.00
CA ALA A 128 0.57 10.42 1.40
C ALA A 128 1.32 10.64 2.74
N GLU A 129 1.13 9.77 3.73
CA GLU A 129 1.89 9.81 4.98
C GLU A 129 3.39 9.66 4.75
N LEU A 130 3.79 8.72 3.90
CA LEU A 130 5.21 8.48 3.58
C LEU A 130 5.84 9.70 2.90
N GLN A 131 5.12 10.40 2.02
CA GLN A 131 5.59 11.64 1.40
C GLN A 131 5.69 12.78 2.41
N ILE A 132 4.68 12.97 3.26
CA ILE A 132 4.67 14.01 4.30
C ILE A 132 5.87 13.84 5.25
N PHE A 133 6.25 12.61 5.59
CA PHE A 133 7.43 12.34 6.44
C PHE A 133 8.77 12.33 5.70
N ALA A 134 8.75 12.35 4.36
CA ALA A 134 9.96 12.38 3.53
C ALA A 134 10.49 13.79 3.32
N THR A 135 9.62 14.80 3.34
CA THR A 135 9.96 16.17 3.02
C THR A 135 10.70 16.83 4.19
N ASP A 136 12.03 16.69 4.23
CA ASP A 136 12.90 17.58 5.01
C ASP A 136 13.19 18.84 4.19
N PRO A 137 12.73 20.03 4.63
CA PRO A 137 12.89 21.27 3.87
C PRO A 137 14.36 21.71 3.71
N ASP A 138 15.28 21.22 4.54
CA ASP A 138 16.68 21.69 4.61
C ASP A 138 17.71 20.75 3.92
N ALA A 139 17.28 19.65 3.29
CA ALA A 139 18.21 18.66 2.72
C ALA A 139 18.61 18.98 1.27
N HIS A 140 19.76 19.64 1.09
CA HIS A 140 20.28 20.10 -0.21
C HIS A 140 21.11 19.07 -1.01
N ASP A 141 21.56 17.95 -0.42
CA ASP A 141 22.53 17.03 -1.07
C ASP A 141 22.01 15.58 -1.25
N PHE A 142 22.18 15.00 -2.45
CA PHE A 142 21.58 13.71 -2.85
C PHE A 142 22.15 12.51 -2.09
N ARG A 143 23.47 12.50 -1.84
CA ARG A 143 24.12 11.43 -1.04
C ARG A 143 23.66 11.45 0.40
N HIS A 144 23.45 12.63 0.98
CA HIS A 144 22.85 12.78 2.29
C HIS A 144 21.40 12.29 2.30
N ARG A 145 20.59 12.61 1.28
CA ARG A 145 19.22 12.11 1.14
C ARG A 145 19.13 10.58 1.10
N VAL A 146 20.03 9.91 0.38
CA VAL A 146 20.04 8.44 0.29
C VAL A 146 20.49 7.82 1.62
N ALA A 147 21.54 8.35 2.25
CA ALA A 147 22.01 7.88 3.55
C ALA A 147 20.95 8.07 4.65
N ASP A 148 20.25 9.20 4.63
CA ASP A 148 19.14 9.49 5.52
C ASP A 148 17.93 8.59 5.24
N ALA A 149 17.56 8.39 3.97
CA ALA A 149 16.46 7.50 3.60
C ALA A 149 16.70 6.06 4.04
N LEU A 150 17.96 5.59 4.00
CA LEU A 150 18.35 4.25 4.45
C LEU A 150 18.33 4.11 5.99
N ARG A 151 18.60 5.19 6.72
CA ARG A 151 18.58 5.21 8.20
C ARG A 151 17.20 5.51 8.78
N ARG A 152 16.31 6.15 8.00
CA ARG A 152 14.97 6.57 8.44
C ARG A 152 14.06 5.36 8.67
N ARG A 153 13.56 5.28 9.91
CA ARG A 153 12.47 4.37 10.26
C ARG A 153 11.13 5.06 10.06
N THR A 154 10.15 4.36 9.52
CA THR A 154 8.81 4.93 9.34
C THR A 154 8.13 5.17 10.68
N THR A 155 7.59 6.37 10.85
CA THR A 155 6.75 6.76 12.00
C THR A 155 5.31 6.98 11.53
N ASN A 156 4.36 6.93 12.47
CA ASN A 156 2.93 7.11 12.17
C ASN A 156 2.41 8.52 12.53
N PHE A 157 3.30 9.42 12.98
CA PHE A 157 2.97 10.81 13.31
C PHE A 157 4.17 11.71 13.03
N VAL A 158 3.89 12.99 12.70
CA VAL A 158 4.92 14.05 12.65
C VAL A 158 5.41 14.26 14.09
N ASN A 159 6.68 13.99 14.35
CA ASN A 159 7.31 14.51 15.58
C ASN A 159 7.44 16.02 15.40
N ARG A 160 6.48 16.80 15.91
CA ARG A 160 6.73 18.23 16.08
C ARG A 160 7.80 18.36 17.15
N HIS A 161 9.01 18.75 16.74
CA HIS A 161 10.04 19.21 17.65
C HIS A 161 9.42 20.23 18.62
N ARG A 162 9.62 19.99 19.92
CA ARG A 162 9.55 21.06 20.92
C ARG A 162 10.84 21.86 20.82
#